data_AF-A0AA38M9J0-F1
#
_entry.id   AF-A0AA38M9J0-F1
#
_cell.length_a   1.000
_cell.length_b   1.000
_cell.length_c   1.000
_cell.angle_alpha   90.00
_cell.angle_beta   90.00
_cell.angle_gamma   90.00
#
_symmetry.space_group_name_H-M   'P 1'
#
loop_
_entity.id
_entity.type
_entity.pdbx_description
1 polymer ?
#
loop_
_entity_poly.entity_id
_entity_poly.type
_entity_poly.pdbx_seq_one_letter_code
_entity_poly.pdbx_strand_id
1 'polypeptide(L)'
;MSNFRFGRNTPKEIDDSITNITPLNTKNSRNSIWRQFEKFCGERKYVFDGNTSTEKLAFILKDWGYNMKKVDGNDYEEAVIKTMWNVTAKQLQELYFNKFGIKFDPFVDLEFKGSRNARDAKRRNLQIQPEKRKTSSSILTLEEYNKILKIYNEDTPDGLQKMFFYVAGLELAWRGCEGVNVTIKHFKEESDNCGLPTGRIEYNCIFSKTAQGGSHKLTDSKWLATNTTDPRICPVRLYKKMLSKRGKHITTDRLFLTPNPAWREPSSVGWFKNSPVGRNEMGKWTRTAAEEIGIDIKKKKISNHSLRSTAVSQLAKAGVGEEQLIKITGHANTFSIKPYLQLDGDHHYQMIDKLRANSTAMEESNNKSTNCAPSALQCIYSELVDVLGDLNIKSTYNDLQNLKYTERCIKESLLLYPNVFVISRHLGDDVRITSRDLLPKGTHVAMYIYAVHRNPDIYPDPAKFDPDKFLPENCQNRHHLVQDHEIA
;
A
#
# COMPACT_ATOMS: atom_id res chain seq x y z
N MET A 1 -43.40 -16.29 11.65
CA MET A 1 -43.00 -15.03 10.99
C MET A 1 -42.39 -14.13 12.05
N SER A 2 -41.12 -13.73 11.89
CA SER A 2 -40.42 -12.84 12.83
C SER A 2 -41.03 -11.43 12.73
N ASN A 3 -41.70 -10.98 13.78
CA ASN A 3 -42.54 -9.77 13.83
C ASN A 3 -41.74 -8.46 14.10
N PHE A 4 -40.55 -8.29 13.52
CA PHE A 4 -39.81 -7.03 13.64
C PHE A 4 -39.25 -6.57 12.31
N ARG A 5 -39.85 -5.49 11.77
CA ARG A 5 -39.35 -4.76 10.58
C ARG A 5 -38.22 -3.78 10.91
N PHE A 6 -38.14 -3.31 12.16
CA PHE A 6 -37.15 -2.31 12.61
C PHE A 6 -36.42 -2.78 13.88
N GLY A 7 -35.14 -2.40 13.98
CA GLY A 7 -34.30 -2.67 15.16
C GLY A 7 -34.76 -1.89 16.41
N ARG A 8 -34.36 -2.35 17.59
CA ARG A 8 -34.72 -1.77 18.90
C ARG A 8 -33.51 -1.27 19.69
N ASN A 9 -32.38 -1.01 19.02
CA ASN A 9 -31.17 -0.55 19.70
C ASN A 9 -31.41 0.78 20.41
N THR A 10 -31.07 0.84 21.70
CA THR A 10 -31.13 2.06 22.51
C THR A 10 -30.03 3.04 22.08
N PRO A 11 -30.17 4.36 22.37
CA PRO A 11 -29.10 5.33 22.12
C PRO A 11 -27.75 4.91 22.71
N LYS A 12 -27.78 4.31 23.91
CA LYS A 12 -26.59 3.76 24.56
C LYS A 12 -25.96 2.62 23.75
N GLU A 13 -26.75 1.67 23.24
CA GLU A 13 -26.23 0.58 22.40
C GLU A 13 -25.65 1.08 21.07
N ILE A 14 -26.19 2.18 20.55
CA ILE A 14 -25.67 2.85 19.35
C ILE A 14 -24.32 3.51 19.68
N ASP A 15 -24.24 4.27 20.77
CA ASP A 15 -23.00 4.93 21.22
C ASP A 15 -21.92 3.92 21.62
N ASP A 16 -22.29 2.83 22.29
CA ASP A 16 -21.41 1.72 22.62
C ASP A 16 -20.88 1.06 21.33
N SER A 17 -21.72 0.91 20.30
CA SER A 17 -21.29 0.41 19.00
C SER A 17 -20.31 1.36 18.32
N ILE A 18 -20.55 2.68 18.35
CA ILE A 18 -19.66 3.70 17.78
C ILE A 18 -18.30 3.72 18.50
N THR A 19 -18.32 3.70 19.84
CA THR A 19 -17.10 3.73 20.65
C THR A 19 -16.28 2.43 20.54
N ASN A 20 -16.93 1.30 20.24
CA ASN A 20 -16.27 0.02 19.98
C ASN A 20 -15.57 -0.06 18.61
N ILE A 21 -15.91 0.82 17.65
CA ILE A 21 -15.20 0.91 16.35
C ILE A 21 -13.74 1.31 16.54
N THR A 22 -13.44 2.17 17.53
CA THR A 22 -12.06 2.64 17.73
C THR A 22 -11.18 1.52 18.29
N PRO A 23 -10.09 1.12 17.59
CA PRO A 23 -9.24 0.02 18.04
C PRO A 23 -8.62 0.28 19.42
N LEU A 24 -8.54 -0.75 20.27
CA LEU A 24 -7.96 -0.67 21.61
C LEU A 24 -6.54 -0.09 21.62
N ASN A 25 -5.71 -0.47 20.65
CA ASN A 25 -4.36 0.09 20.50
C ASN A 25 -4.36 1.61 20.30
N THR A 26 -5.33 2.13 19.55
CA THR A 26 -5.51 3.57 19.33
C THR A 26 -5.89 4.26 20.64
N LYS A 27 -6.84 3.68 21.41
CA LYS A 27 -7.23 4.19 22.74
C LYS A 27 -6.03 4.24 23.70
N ASN A 28 -5.24 3.16 23.77
CA ASN A 28 -4.07 3.08 24.63
C ASN A 28 -2.98 4.10 24.24
N SER A 29 -2.67 4.21 22.96
CA SER A 29 -1.70 5.20 22.46
C SER A 29 -2.17 6.63 22.74
N ARG A 30 -3.46 6.91 22.52
CA ARG A 30 -4.07 8.22 22.78
C ARG A 30 -3.91 8.65 24.23
N ASN A 31 -4.24 7.76 25.16
CA ASN A 31 -4.11 8.00 26.61
C ASN A 31 -2.64 8.15 27.04
N SER A 32 -1.74 7.34 26.48
CA SER A 32 -0.31 7.43 26.78
C SER A 32 0.32 8.75 26.32
N ILE A 33 -0.06 9.23 25.13
CA ILE A 33 0.41 10.51 24.59
C ILE A 33 -0.16 11.67 25.42
N TRP A 34 -1.43 11.58 25.81
CA TRP A 34 -2.07 12.61 26.64
C TRP A 34 -1.37 12.78 27.99
N ARG A 35 -1.06 11.69 28.69
CA ARG A 35 -0.30 11.74 29.97
C ARG A 35 1.08 12.39 29.81
N GLN A 36 1.76 12.15 28.69
CA GLN A 36 3.06 12.81 28.42
C GLN A 36 2.89 14.30 28.19
N PHE A 37 1.82 14.70 27.49
CA PHE A 37 1.48 16.10 27.30
C PHE A 37 1.09 16.78 28.62
N GLU A 38 0.31 16.12 29.48
CA GLU A 38 -0.03 16.64 30.82
C GLU A 38 1.22 16.85 31.68
N LYS A 39 2.15 15.89 31.67
CA LYS A 39 3.44 16.03 32.37
C LYS A 39 4.24 17.22 31.84
N PHE A 40 4.33 17.36 30.51
CA PHE A 40 5.00 18.49 29.87
C PHE A 40 4.38 19.84 30.26
N CYS A 41 3.05 19.92 30.26
CA CYS A 41 2.34 21.11 30.71
C CYS A 41 2.57 21.41 32.20
N GLY A 42 2.62 20.38 33.05
CA GLY A 42 2.95 20.52 34.47
C GLY A 42 4.34 21.09 34.70
N GLU A 43 5.36 20.57 34.00
CA GLU A 43 6.75 21.06 34.10
C GLU A 43 6.89 22.53 33.66
N ARG A 44 6.10 22.95 32.65
CA ARG A 44 6.11 24.32 32.14
C ARG A 44 5.08 25.24 32.81
N LYS A 45 4.36 24.74 33.81
CA LYS A 45 3.27 25.45 34.52
C LYS A 45 2.21 25.99 33.57
N TYR A 46 1.95 25.28 32.48
CA TYR A 46 0.85 25.61 31.58
C TYR A 46 -0.48 25.20 32.20
N VAL A 47 -1.33 26.20 32.38
CA VAL A 47 -2.72 26.03 32.81
C VAL A 47 -3.61 26.31 31.60
N PHE A 48 -4.46 25.35 31.28
CA PHE A 48 -5.46 25.44 30.23
C PHE A 48 -6.83 25.07 30.82
N ASP A 49 -7.66 26.09 30.98
CA ASP A 49 -9.03 26.05 31.49
C ASP A 49 -10.00 26.69 30.46
N GLY A 50 -11.28 26.88 30.84
CA GLY A 50 -12.29 27.45 29.95
C GLY A 50 -12.03 28.91 29.55
N ASN A 51 -11.14 29.61 30.26
CA ASN A 51 -10.79 31.01 29.99
C ASN A 51 -9.50 31.14 29.16
N THR A 52 -8.87 30.02 28.82
CA THR A 52 -7.62 30.01 28.06
C THR A 52 -7.91 30.33 26.59
N SER A 53 -7.34 31.43 26.10
CA SER A 53 -7.50 31.85 24.70
C SER A 53 -6.94 30.83 23.72
N THR A 54 -7.51 30.80 22.51
CA THR A 54 -7.04 29.95 21.41
C THR A 54 -5.59 30.25 21.04
N GLU A 55 -5.14 31.50 21.13
CA GLU A 55 -3.75 31.91 20.96
C GLU A 55 -2.81 31.24 21.97
N LYS A 56 -3.23 31.16 23.24
CA LYS A 56 -2.44 30.49 24.28
C LYS A 56 -2.41 28.98 24.05
N LEU A 57 -3.50 28.37 23.60
CA LEU A 57 -3.52 26.96 23.18
C LEU A 57 -2.60 26.71 21.98
N ALA A 58 -2.59 27.61 20.99
CA ALA A 58 -1.69 27.55 19.85
C ALA A 58 -0.23 27.65 20.30
N PHE A 59 0.09 28.53 21.25
CA PHE A 59 1.42 28.62 21.84
C PHE A 59 1.84 27.32 22.54
N ILE A 60 0.97 26.72 23.37
CA ILE A 60 1.27 25.45 24.05
C ILE A 60 1.53 24.33 23.03
N LEU A 61 0.71 24.22 21.98
CA LEU A 61 0.91 23.24 20.92
C LEU A 61 2.17 23.52 20.08
N LYS A 62 2.57 24.78 19.93
CA LYS A 62 3.82 25.17 19.26
C LYS A 62 5.02 24.69 20.06
N ASP A 63 5.00 24.93 21.36
CA ASP A 63 6.04 24.53 22.28
C ASP A 63 6.14 22.99 22.39
N TRP A 64 5.01 22.31 22.55
CA TRP A 64 4.91 20.86 22.50
C TRP A 64 5.48 20.29 21.19
N GLY A 65 5.09 20.87 20.05
CA GLY A 65 5.53 20.43 18.73
C GLY A 65 7.04 20.48 18.50
N TYR A 66 7.74 21.42 19.14
CA TYR A 66 9.17 21.60 18.98
C TYR A 66 10.01 20.91 20.06
N ASN A 67 9.54 20.97 21.32
CA ASN A 67 10.32 20.61 22.50
C ASN A 67 9.98 19.24 23.11
N MET A 68 9.05 18.47 22.53
CA MET A 68 8.78 17.12 23.03
C MET A 68 10.02 16.22 22.91
N LYS A 69 10.36 15.53 24.01
CA LYS A 69 11.52 14.64 24.13
C LYS A 69 11.18 13.41 24.95
N LYS A 70 11.97 12.35 24.77
CA LYS A 70 11.90 11.16 25.61
C LYS A 70 12.38 11.46 27.03
N VAL A 71 12.08 10.55 27.96
CA VAL A 71 12.51 10.65 29.36
C VAL A 71 14.03 10.69 29.51
N ASP A 72 14.76 10.04 28.60
CA ASP A 72 16.23 10.05 28.54
C ASP A 72 16.82 11.33 27.91
N GLY A 73 15.99 12.32 27.56
CA GLY A 73 16.39 13.58 26.92
C GLY A 73 16.60 13.49 25.40
N ASN A 74 16.59 12.28 24.84
CA ASN A 74 16.78 12.07 23.41
C ASN A 74 15.54 12.48 22.60
N ASP A 75 15.78 12.91 21.36
CA ASP A 75 14.69 13.19 20.43
C ASP A 75 14.01 11.88 19.97
N TYR A 76 12.69 11.95 19.80
CA TYR A 76 11.92 10.92 19.13
C TYR A 76 12.27 10.83 17.63
N GLU A 77 11.86 9.73 16.99
CA GLU A 77 11.84 9.64 15.53
C GLU A 77 10.85 10.67 14.95
N GLU A 78 11.11 11.14 13.73
CA GLU A 78 10.29 12.17 13.09
C GLU A 78 8.80 11.79 13.00
N ALA A 79 8.50 10.53 12.69
CA ALA A 79 7.11 10.07 12.53
C ALA A 79 6.35 10.05 13.86
N VAL A 80 7.06 9.87 14.98
CA VAL A 80 6.48 9.88 16.33
C VAL A 80 6.09 11.30 16.71
N ILE A 81 6.94 12.30 16.43
CA ILE A 81 6.63 13.73 16.65
C ILE A 81 5.32 14.12 15.96
N LYS A 82 5.17 13.76 14.68
CA LYS A 82 3.93 14.04 13.92
C LYS A 82 2.70 13.41 14.59
N THR A 83 2.83 12.15 14.99
CA THR A 83 1.73 11.37 15.57
C THR A 83 1.32 11.93 16.93
N MET A 84 2.28 12.18 17.81
CA MET A 84 2.04 12.74 19.13
C MET A 84 1.38 14.12 19.03
N TRP A 85 1.90 15.00 18.18
CA TRP A 85 1.31 16.32 17.98
C TRP A 85 -0.14 16.24 17.48
N ASN A 86 -0.41 15.43 16.44
CA ASN A 86 -1.76 15.30 15.89
C ASN A 86 -2.76 14.73 16.94
N VAL A 87 -2.33 13.72 17.70
CA VAL A 87 -3.16 13.11 18.75
C VAL A 87 -3.44 14.08 19.89
N THR A 88 -2.44 14.85 20.32
CA THR A 88 -2.62 15.90 21.33
C THR A 88 -3.55 17.00 20.82
N ALA A 89 -3.32 17.51 19.60
CA ALA A 89 -4.14 18.56 19.01
C ALA A 89 -5.61 18.14 18.89
N LYS A 90 -5.87 16.91 18.43
CA LYS A 90 -7.24 16.37 18.33
C LYS A 90 -7.91 16.21 19.71
N GLN A 91 -7.18 15.69 20.70
CA GLN A 91 -7.71 15.56 22.06
C GLN A 91 -7.97 16.92 22.72
N LEU A 92 -7.13 17.91 22.46
CA LEU A 92 -7.32 19.26 22.97
C LEU A 92 -8.58 19.90 22.37
N GLN A 93 -8.78 19.76 21.06
CA GLN A 93 -10.01 20.17 20.37
C GLN A 93 -11.26 19.51 20.99
N GLU A 94 -11.25 18.18 21.16
CA GLU A 94 -12.36 17.43 21.74
C GLU A 94 -12.65 17.85 23.19
N LEU A 95 -11.61 18.02 24.00
CA LEU A 95 -11.73 18.41 25.41
C LEU A 95 -12.36 19.80 25.53
N TYR A 96 -11.91 20.76 24.74
CA TYR A 96 -12.42 22.14 24.80
C TYR A 96 -13.86 22.25 24.30
N PHE A 97 -14.19 21.51 23.23
CA PHE A 97 -15.55 21.46 22.75
C PHE A 97 -16.50 20.83 23.79
N ASN A 98 -16.12 19.66 24.34
CA ASN A 98 -16.98 18.94 25.26
C ASN A 98 -17.13 19.62 26.63
N LYS A 99 -16.06 20.24 27.15
CA LYS A 99 -16.04 20.81 28.50
C LYS A 99 -16.48 22.27 28.53
N PHE A 100 -16.18 23.05 27.50
CA PHE A 100 -16.37 24.50 27.49
C PHE A 100 -17.21 25.00 26.32
N GLY A 101 -17.60 24.14 25.37
CA GLY A 101 -18.35 24.54 24.17
C GLY A 101 -17.53 25.37 23.16
N ILE A 102 -16.23 25.52 23.38
CA ILE A 102 -15.35 26.33 22.53
C ILE A 102 -14.95 25.51 21.29
N LYS A 103 -15.18 26.08 20.11
CA LYS A 103 -14.85 25.46 18.81
C LYS A 103 -13.60 26.11 18.22
N PHE A 104 -12.62 25.29 17.89
CA PHE A 104 -11.45 25.65 17.08
C PHE A 104 -10.97 24.41 16.31
N ASP A 105 -10.20 24.60 15.27
CA ASP A 105 -9.52 23.55 14.51
C ASP A 105 -8.00 23.79 14.45
N PRO A 106 -7.20 23.08 15.28
CA PRO A 106 -5.75 23.26 15.31
C PRO A 106 -5.05 22.81 14.02
N PHE A 107 -5.76 22.12 13.12
CA PHE A 107 -5.22 21.65 11.85
C PHE A 107 -5.42 22.65 10.72
N VAL A 108 -6.33 23.62 10.86
CA VAL A 108 -6.72 24.53 9.77
C VAL A 108 -6.58 25.98 10.19
N ASP A 109 -7.03 26.35 11.40
CA ASP A 109 -7.11 27.72 11.89
C ASP A 109 -5.77 28.47 11.86
N LEU A 110 -5.83 29.75 11.47
CA LEU A 110 -4.64 30.58 11.23
C LEU A 110 -3.79 30.74 12.50
N GLU A 111 -4.42 30.84 13.66
CA GLU A 111 -3.79 30.96 14.98
C GLU A 111 -2.80 29.81 15.24
N PHE A 112 -3.12 28.61 14.77
CA PHE A 112 -2.30 27.40 14.95
C PHE A 112 -1.27 27.19 13.82
N LYS A 113 -1.13 28.14 12.87
CA LYS A 113 -0.10 28.08 11.81
C LYS A 113 1.30 28.03 12.42
N GLY A 114 1.56 28.84 13.46
CA GLY A 114 2.83 28.82 14.19
C GLY A 114 3.13 27.45 14.82
N SER A 115 2.11 26.79 15.36
CA SER A 115 2.21 25.47 15.99
C SER A 115 2.53 24.36 14.98
N ARG A 116 1.84 24.36 13.84
CA ARG A 116 2.10 23.45 12.72
C ARG A 116 3.51 23.63 12.16
N ASN A 117 3.95 24.88 11.98
CA ASN A 117 5.30 25.21 11.52
C ASN A 117 6.38 24.73 12.48
N ALA A 118 6.18 24.88 13.80
CA ALA A 118 7.13 24.41 14.81
C ALA A 118 7.29 22.88 14.77
N ARG A 119 6.18 22.14 14.70
CA ARG A 119 6.19 20.68 14.49
C ARG A 119 6.97 20.32 13.22
N ASP A 120 6.66 20.96 12.09
CA ASP A 120 7.28 20.62 10.81
C ASP A 120 8.74 21.05 10.70
N ALA A 121 9.16 22.10 11.41
CA ALA A 121 10.56 22.48 11.55
C ALA A 121 11.34 21.40 12.33
N LYS A 122 10.81 20.95 13.47
CA LYS A 122 11.43 19.86 14.25
C LYS A 122 11.54 18.57 13.44
N ARG A 123 10.48 18.22 12.69
CA ARG A 123 10.48 17.05 11.79
C ARG A 123 11.53 17.15 10.70
N ARG A 124 11.69 18.31 10.05
CA ARG A 124 12.72 18.53 9.03
C ARG A 124 14.14 18.36 9.59
N ASN A 125 14.41 18.91 10.78
CA ASN A 125 15.71 18.75 11.43
C ASN A 125 16.03 17.27 11.73
N LEU A 126 15.03 16.51 12.18
CA LEU A 126 15.18 15.07 12.42
C LEU A 126 15.31 14.26 11.14
N GLN A 127 14.70 14.66 10.03
CA GLN A 127 14.83 13.95 8.76
C GLN A 127 16.23 14.02 8.17
N ILE A 128 17.02 15.04 8.52
CA ILE A 128 18.42 15.13 8.07
C ILE A 128 19.21 13.92 8.61
N GLN A 129 18.95 13.51 9.85
CA GLN A 129 19.56 12.38 10.53
C GLN A 129 18.98 11.03 10.03
N PRO A 130 19.76 10.18 9.32
CA PRO A 130 19.27 8.92 8.76
C PRO A 130 18.61 7.98 9.78
N GLU A 131 19.14 7.91 11.00
CA GLU A 131 18.67 7.07 12.10
C GLU A 131 17.33 7.52 12.69
N LYS A 132 16.93 8.77 12.47
CA LYS A 132 15.64 9.33 12.92
C LYS A 132 14.55 9.24 11.84
N ARG A 133 14.90 8.82 10.62
CA ARG A 133 13.95 8.58 9.53
C ARG A 133 13.13 7.32 9.80
N LYS A 134 11.88 7.34 9.37
CA LYS A 134 11.01 6.16 9.42
C LYS A 134 11.55 5.09 8.46
N THR A 135 12.08 4.00 9.00
CA THR A 135 12.52 2.84 8.23
C THR A 135 11.48 1.72 8.23
N SER A 136 11.23 1.14 7.06
CA SER A 136 10.45 -0.09 6.91
C SER A 136 11.23 -1.29 7.45
N SER A 137 10.53 -2.38 7.78
CA SER A 137 11.21 -3.64 8.11
C SER A 137 11.97 -4.17 6.90
N SER A 138 13.20 -4.62 7.16
CA SER A 138 14.11 -5.19 6.16
C SER A 138 13.52 -6.47 5.57
N ILE A 139 13.89 -6.78 4.33
CA ILE A 139 13.53 -8.02 3.64
C ILE A 139 14.43 -9.15 4.18
N LEU A 140 13.88 -10.36 4.31
CA LEU A 140 14.66 -11.58 4.53
C LEU A 140 15.06 -12.14 3.16
N THR A 141 16.33 -12.48 2.97
CA THR A 141 16.72 -13.19 1.75
C THR A 141 16.10 -14.60 1.75
N LEU A 142 15.99 -15.23 0.58
CA LEU A 142 15.52 -16.62 0.48
C LEU A 142 16.40 -17.57 1.30
N GLU A 143 17.71 -17.33 1.35
CA GLU A 143 18.64 -18.11 2.17
C GLU A 143 18.37 -17.92 3.67
N GLU A 144 18.20 -16.67 4.13
CA GLU A 144 17.86 -16.37 5.52
C GLU A 144 16.52 -17.01 5.92
N TYR A 145 15.51 -16.90 5.05
CA TYR A 145 14.19 -17.53 5.24
C TYR A 145 14.30 -19.06 5.35
N ASN A 146 15.04 -19.69 4.45
CA ASN A 146 15.24 -21.14 4.46
C ASN A 146 16.03 -21.60 5.68
N LYS A 147 17.02 -20.82 6.15
CA LYS A 147 17.74 -21.09 7.40
C LYS A 147 16.79 -21.02 8.60
N ILE A 148 15.89 -20.02 8.64
CA ILE A 148 14.87 -19.90 9.70
C ILE A 148 13.96 -21.13 9.74
N LEU A 149 13.45 -21.58 8.59
CA LEU A 149 12.58 -22.76 8.54
C LEU A 149 13.27 -24.05 9.03
N LYS A 150 14.59 -24.18 8.80
CA LYS A 150 15.38 -25.33 9.24
C LYS A 150 15.58 -25.41 10.75
N ILE A 151 15.39 -24.32 11.49
CA ILE A 151 15.47 -24.34 12.97
C ILE A 151 14.35 -25.21 13.55
N TYR A 152 13.17 -25.19 12.93
CA TYR A 152 11.96 -25.71 13.53
C TYR A 152 11.70 -27.16 13.17
N ASN A 153 11.25 -27.93 14.17
CA ASN A 153 10.85 -29.30 14.01
C ASN A 153 9.31 -29.43 14.05
N GLU A 154 8.73 -29.91 12.95
CA GLU A 154 7.28 -30.12 12.79
C GLU A 154 6.68 -31.19 13.72
N ASP A 155 7.51 -31.98 14.40
CA ASP A 155 7.10 -32.98 15.40
C ASP A 155 7.08 -32.43 16.82
N THR A 156 7.23 -31.11 16.96
CA THR A 156 7.04 -30.39 18.23
C THR A 156 5.89 -29.39 18.13
N PRO A 157 5.14 -29.15 19.22
CA PRO A 157 4.01 -28.21 19.22
C PRO A 157 4.43 -26.78 18.87
N ASP A 158 5.60 -26.35 19.31
CA ASP A 158 6.13 -25.02 19.02
C ASP A 158 6.67 -24.93 17.58
N GLY A 159 7.49 -25.89 17.16
CA GLY A 159 8.08 -25.90 15.83
C GLY A 159 7.03 -26.00 14.71
N LEU A 160 6.01 -26.85 14.86
CA LEU A 160 4.93 -26.98 13.88
C LEU A 160 4.19 -25.65 13.66
N GLN A 161 3.84 -24.96 14.76
CA GLN A 161 3.14 -23.67 14.69
C GLN A 161 4.00 -22.59 14.07
N LYS A 162 5.29 -22.52 14.44
CA LYS A 162 6.23 -21.53 13.88
C LYS A 162 6.46 -21.79 12.39
N MET A 163 6.66 -23.03 11.97
CA MET A 163 6.79 -23.36 10.54
C MET A 163 5.59 -22.89 9.74
N PHE A 164 4.37 -23.24 10.17
CA PHE A 164 3.16 -22.76 9.49
C PHE A 164 3.07 -21.23 9.49
N PHE A 165 3.42 -20.57 10.59
CA PHE A 165 3.44 -19.11 10.66
C PHE A 165 4.36 -18.47 9.63
N TYR A 166 5.56 -19.01 9.41
CA TYR A 166 6.50 -18.49 8.40
C TYR A 166 6.04 -18.75 6.98
N VAL A 167 5.52 -19.95 6.69
CA VAL A 167 5.02 -20.30 5.36
C VAL A 167 3.78 -19.45 5.03
N ALA A 168 2.75 -19.51 5.87
CA ALA A 168 1.53 -18.74 5.67
C ALA A 168 1.79 -17.22 5.71
N GLY A 169 2.70 -16.76 6.57
CA GLY A 169 3.06 -15.35 6.65
C GLY A 169 3.72 -14.80 5.38
N LEU A 170 4.54 -15.62 4.70
CA LEU A 170 5.14 -15.28 3.42
C LEU A 170 4.09 -15.37 2.28
N GLU A 171 3.42 -16.51 2.13
CA GLU A 171 2.51 -16.75 1.00
C GLU A 171 1.24 -15.86 1.05
N LEU A 172 0.69 -15.62 2.24
CA LEU A 172 -0.45 -14.72 2.41
C LEU A 172 -0.03 -13.26 2.61
N ALA A 173 1.28 -12.97 2.63
CA ALA A 173 1.83 -11.65 2.89
C ALA A 173 1.20 -10.96 4.13
N TRP A 174 1.11 -11.70 5.25
CA TRP A 174 0.44 -11.23 6.47
C TRP A 174 1.04 -9.92 6.98
N ARG A 175 0.18 -8.98 7.41
CA ARG A 175 0.67 -7.82 8.17
C ARG A 175 1.30 -8.32 9.48
N GLY A 176 2.25 -7.55 10.05
CA GLY A 176 3.05 -8.00 11.19
C GLY A 176 2.30 -8.53 12.42
N CYS A 177 1.03 -8.14 12.62
CA CYS A 177 0.17 -8.63 13.70
C CYS A 177 -1.06 -9.44 13.23
N GLU A 178 -1.17 -9.76 11.94
CA GLU A 178 -2.34 -10.44 11.37
C GLU A 178 -2.45 -11.89 11.85
N GLY A 179 -1.34 -12.63 11.80
CA GLY A 179 -1.26 -13.99 12.34
C GLY A 179 -1.59 -14.06 13.85
N VAL A 180 -1.38 -12.98 14.59
CA VAL A 180 -1.71 -12.92 16.03
C VAL A 180 -3.20 -12.95 16.29
N ASN A 181 -4.05 -12.56 15.35
CA ASN A 181 -5.50 -12.52 15.54
C ASN A 181 -6.24 -13.52 14.63
N VAL A 182 -5.51 -14.43 14.00
CA VAL A 182 -6.10 -15.41 13.09
C VAL A 182 -6.85 -16.54 13.83
N THR A 183 -8.06 -16.86 13.38
CA THR A 183 -8.90 -17.94 13.89
C THR A 183 -9.02 -19.04 12.84
N ILE A 184 -9.49 -20.22 13.25
CA ILE A 184 -9.75 -21.34 12.33
C ILE A 184 -10.82 -20.94 11.30
N LYS A 185 -11.81 -20.14 11.70
CA LYS A 185 -12.93 -19.70 10.84
C LYS A 185 -12.50 -18.83 9.67
N HIS A 186 -11.32 -18.22 9.72
CA HIS A 186 -10.78 -17.47 8.58
C HIS A 186 -10.27 -18.36 7.46
N PHE A 187 -10.14 -19.68 7.70
CA PHE A 187 -9.68 -20.63 6.72
C PHE A 187 -10.83 -21.52 6.28
N LYS A 188 -11.01 -21.64 4.97
CA LYS A 188 -12.01 -22.52 4.37
C LYS A 188 -11.34 -23.38 3.31
N GLU A 189 -11.40 -24.69 3.49
CA GLU A 189 -10.91 -25.62 2.48
C GLU A 189 -11.85 -25.54 1.27
N GLU A 190 -11.26 -25.39 0.09
CA GLU A 190 -12.02 -25.40 -1.14
C GLU A 190 -12.32 -26.84 -1.55
N SER A 191 -13.57 -27.06 -1.94
CA SER A 191 -14.03 -28.31 -2.51
C SER A 191 -14.44 -28.08 -3.96
N ASP A 192 -14.15 -29.05 -4.81
CA ASP A 192 -14.67 -29.06 -6.17
C ASP A 192 -16.20 -29.29 -6.20
N ASN A 193 -16.77 -29.31 -7.39
CA ASN A 193 -18.21 -29.55 -7.58
C ASN A 193 -18.67 -30.93 -7.10
N CYS A 194 -17.74 -31.86 -6.85
CA CYS A 194 -17.99 -33.20 -6.34
C CYS A 194 -17.83 -33.29 -4.81
N GLY A 195 -17.45 -32.18 -4.15
CA GLY A 195 -17.18 -32.14 -2.71
C GLY A 195 -15.79 -32.65 -2.32
N LEU A 196 -14.89 -32.90 -3.27
CA LEU A 196 -13.53 -33.35 -3.01
C LEU A 196 -12.62 -32.16 -2.73
N PRO A 197 -11.67 -32.26 -1.78
CA PRO A 197 -10.73 -31.18 -1.52
C PRO A 197 -9.81 -30.90 -2.71
N THR A 198 -9.74 -29.65 -3.16
CA THR A 198 -8.88 -29.24 -4.28
C THR A 198 -7.41 -29.09 -3.89
N GLY A 199 -7.11 -29.17 -2.58
CA GLY A 199 -5.79 -28.86 -2.05
C GLY A 199 -5.51 -27.36 -2.01
N ARG A 200 -6.56 -26.51 -2.00
CA ARG A 200 -6.48 -25.07 -1.74
C ARG A 200 -7.26 -24.71 -0.47
N ILE A 201 -6.73 -23.74 0.27
CA ILE A 201 -7.38 -23.18 1.45
C ILE A 201 -7.55 -21.68 1.23
N GLU A 202 -8.80 -21.24 1.20
CA GLU A 202 -9.15 -19.83 1.21
C GLU A 202 -8.83 -19.24 2.59
N TYR A 203 -8.18 -18.08 2.60
CA TYR A 203 -7.92 -17.27 3.78
C TYR A 203 -8.65 -15.94 3.64
N ASN A 204 -9.70 -15.74 4.44
CA ASN A 204 -10.46 -14.51 4.47
C ASN A 204 -10.35 -13.84 5.85
N CYS A 205 -9.49 -12.82 5.94
CA CYS A 205 -9.48 -11.93 7.09
C CYS A 205 -10.57 -10.87 6.89
N ILE A 206 -11.80 -11.19 7.35
CA ILE A 206 -13.00 -10.33 7.19
C ILE A 206 -12.71 -8.87 7.59
N PHE A 207 -11.79 -8.63 8.54
CA PHE A 207 -11.39 -7.30 8.96
C PHE A 207 -9.86 -7.15 9.09
N SER A 208 -9.28 -6.27 8.28
CA SER A 208 -7.88 -5.81 8.43
C SER A 208 -7.83 -4.37 8.95
N LYS A 209 -6.64 -3.87 9.35
CA LYS A 209 -6.47 -2.48 9.84
C LYS A 209 -7.05 -1.43 8.89
N THR A 210 -7.04 -1.68 7.59
CA THR A 210 -7.49 -0.74 6.54
C THR A 210 -8.73 -1.21 5.78
N ALA A 211 -9.27 -2.37 6.16
CA ALA A 211 -10.47 -2.96 5.58
C ALA A 211 -11.33 -3.48 6.74
N GLN A 212 -11.93 -2.54 7.49
CA GLN A 212 -12.76 -2.85 8.67
C GLN A 212 -14.25 -2.95 8.30
N GLY A 213 -14.58 -2.95 7.01
CA GLY A 213 -15.96 -2.82 6.52
C GLY A 213 -16.50 -1.39 6.69
N GLY A 214 -17.81 -1.23 6.52
CA GLY A 214 -18.47 0.08 6.54
C GLY A 214 -18.19 0.86 5.24
N SER A 215 -17.62 2.06 5.35
CA SER A 215 -17.22 2.88 4.20
C SER A 215 -15.93 2.40 3.51
N HIS A 216 -15.20 1.46 4.12
CA HIS A 216 -13.99 0.86 3.54
C HIS A 216 -14.31 -0.47 2.83
N LYS A 217 -13.67 -0.71 1.68
CA LYS A 217 -13.78 -1.99 0.95
C LYS A 217 -13.34 -3.17 1.83
N LEU A 218 -14.04 -4.28 1.72
CA LEU A 218 -13.60 -5.56 2.29
C LEU A 218 -12.32 -6.02 1.60
N THR A 219 -11.48 -6.76 2.32
CA THR A 219 -10.30 -7.39 1.74
C THR A 219 -10.70 -8.58 0.88
N ASP A 220 -10.07 -8.70 -0.29
CA ASP A 220 -10.17 -9.90 -1.10
C ASP A 220 -9.61 -11.10 -0.33
N SER A 221 -10.22 -12.26 -0.54
CA SER A 221 -9.71 -13.52 -0.02
C SER A 221 -8.35 -13.85 -0.64
N LYS A 222 -7.47 -14.40 0.19
CA LYS A 222 -6.17 -14.93 -0.22
C LYS A 222 -6.21 -16.45 -0.21
N TRP A 223 -5.20 -17.09 -0.76
CA TRP A 223 -5.21 -18.55 -0.94
C TRP A 223 -3.87 -19.15 -0.54
N LEU A 224 -3.95 -20.27 0.17
CA LEU A 224 -2.84 -21.23 0.32
C LEU A 224 -3.09 -22.37 -0.65
N ALA A 225 -2.03 -22.85 -1.30
CA ALA A 225 -2.11 -23.98 -2.21
C ALA A 225 -1.14 -25.08 -1.78
N THR A 226 -1.46 -26.33 -2.13
CA THR A 226 -0.55 -27.45 -1.87
C THR A 226 0.80 -27.20 -2.54
N ASN A 227 1.87 -27.24 -1.75
CA ASN A 227 3.23 -27.19 -2.28
C ASN A 227 3.63 -28.62 -2.71
N THR A 228 3.80 -28.81 -4.01
CA THR A 228 4.17 -30.08 -4.63
C THR A 228 5.68 -30.26 -4.79
N THR A 229 6.47 -29.19 -4.67
CA THR A 229 7.93 -29.23 -4.85
C THR A 229 8.66 -29.55 -3.57
N ASP A 230 8.23 -28.99 -2.43
CA ASP A 230 8.75 -29.32 -1.11
C ASP A 230 7.60 -29.61 -0.12
N PRO A 231 7.32 -30.91 0.14
CA PRO A 231 6.28 -31.32 1.08
C PRO A 231 6.49 -30.79 2.50
N ARG A 232 7.74 -30.53 2.93
CA ARG A 232 8.03 -30.09 4.32
C ARG A 232 7.48 -28.70 4.58
N ILE A 233 7.52 -27.83 3.58
CA ILE A 233 7.00 -26.45 3.68
C ILE A 233 5.58 -26.30 3.13
N CYS A 234 4.89 -27.41 2.81
CA CYS A 234 3.53 -27.35 2.28
C CYS A 234 2.54 -26.73 3.28
N PRO A 235 1.95 -25.56 2.97
CA PRO A 235 1.08 -24.83 3.90
C PRO A 235 -0.19 -25.61 4.23
N VAL A 236 -0.80 -26.25 3.23
CA VAL A 236 -2.03 -27.04 3.38
C VAL A 236 -1.78 -28.24 4.29
N ARG A 237 -0.67 -28.95 4.10
CA ARG A 237 -0.26 -30.08 4.96
C ARG A 237 0.01 -29.62 6.39
N LEU A 238 0.81 -28.56 6.57
CA LEU A 238 1.14 -28.02 7.89
C LEU A 238 -0.12 -27.56 8.63
N TYR A 239 -1.04 -26.88 7.95
CA TYR A 239 -2.33 -26.47 8.50
C TYR A 239 -3.17 -27.67 8.97
N LYS A 240 -3.31 -28.71 8.13
CA LYS A 240 -4.02 -29.94 8.49
C LYS A 240 -3.36 -30.67 9.66
N LYS A 241 -2.02 -30.73 9.69
CA LYS A 241 -1.25 -31.31 10.82
C LYS A 241 -1.49 -30.51 12.11
N MET A 242 -1.55 -29.17 12.03
CA MET A 242 -1.90 -28.34 13.20
C MET A 242 -3.30 -28.63 13.72
N LEU A 243 -4.30 -28.75 12.84
CA LEU A 243 -5.66 -29.05 13.25
C LEU A 243 -5.79 -30.46 13.84
N SER A 244 -5.10 -31.46 13.31
CA SER A 244 -5.15 -32.83 13.85
C SER A 244 -4.49 -32.95 15.23
N LYS A 245 -3.52 -32.09 15.55
CA LYS A 245 -2.90 -32.00 16.88
C LYS A 245 -3.71 -31.15 17.87
N ARG A 246 -4.82 -30.53 17.44
CA ARG A 246 -5.73 -29.80 18.31
C ARG A 246 -6.56 -30.80 19.12
N GLY A 247 -6.37 -30.84 20.43
CA GLY A 247 -7.12 -31.73 21.32
C GLY A 247 -8.60 -31.32 21.47
N LYS A 248 -9.45 -32.27 21.85
CA LYS A 248 -10.90 -32.06 22.06
C LYS A 248 -11.22 -31.09 23.21
N HIS A 249 -10.29 -30.88 24.14
CA HIS A 249 -10.42 -29.96 25.28
C HIS A 249 -10.31 -28.48 24.90
N ILE A 250 -10.01 -28.17 23.65
CA ILE A 250 -9.70 -26.81 23.20
C ILE A 250 -10.96 -26.14 22.66
N THR A 251 -11.44 -25.11 23.37
CA THR A 251 -12.70 -24.42 23.07
C THR A 251 -12.52 -23.09 22.34
N THR A 252 -11.33 -22.48 22.44
CA THR A 252 -11.02 -21.25 21.69
C THR A 252 -11.00 -21.53 20.17
N ASP A 253 -11.30 -20.54 19.34
CA ASP A 253 -11.19 -20.64 17.86
C ASP A 253 -9.87 -20.07 17.32
N ARG A 254 -8.99 -19.59 18.21
CA ARG A 254 -7.65 -19.08 17.88
C ARG A 254 -6.82 -20.18 17.24
N LEU A 255 -6.15 -19.86 16.12
CA LEU A 255 -5.34 -20.85 15.40
C LEU A 255 -4.09 -21.24 16.20
N PHE A 256 -3.33 -20.25 16.66
CA PHE A 256 -2.10 -20.46 17.40
C PHE A 256 -2.35 -20.57 18.91
N LEU A 257 -1.93 -21.67 19.50
CA LEU A 257 -2.18 -22.07 20.87
C LEU A 257 -0.88 -22.23 21.67
N THR A 258 -0.97 -21.99 22.97
CA THR A 258 0.17 -22.15 23.87
C THR A 258 0.57 -23.63 23.95
N PRO A 259 1.83 -23.99 23.65
CA PRO A 259 2.33 -25.36 23.82
C PRO A 259 2.13 -25.87 25.25
N ASN A 260 1.71 -27.13 25.37
CA ASN A 260 1.64 -27.80 26.67
C ASN A 260 3.03 -28.32 27.05
N PRO A 261 3.65 -27.91 28.18
CA PRO A 261 4.96 -28.44 28.59
C PRO A 261 4.98 -29.95 28.76
N ALA A 262 3.87 -30.53 29.25
CA ALA A 262 3.71 -31.96 29.47
C ALA A 262 3.27 -32.72 28.20
N TRP A 263 3.44 -32.17 27.00
CA TRP A 263 2.92 -32.78 25.76
C TRP A 263 3.50 -34.17 25.43
N ARG A 264 4.63 -34.54 26.04
CA ARG A 264 5.27 -35.85 25.89
C ARG A 264 4.79 -36.88 26.92
N GLU A 265 4.07 -36.46 27.95
CA GLU A 265 3.64 -37.36 29.03
C GLU A 265 2.43 -38.20 28.58
N PRO A 266 2.36 -39.50 28.94
CA PRO A 266 1.22 -40.35 28.59
C PRO A 266 -0.13 -39.86 29.15
N SER A 267 -0.10 -39.17 30.30
CA SER A 267 -1.26 -38.55 30.96
C SER A 267 -1.69 -37.23 30.33
N SER A 268 -0.97 -36.75 29.32
CA SER A 268 -1.17 -35.43 28.74
C SER A 268 -2.49 -35.32 27.99
N VAL A 269 -3.19 -34.20 28.18
CA VAL A 269 -4.37 -33.84 27.39
C VAL A 269 -4.05 -33.53 25.92
N GLY A 270 -2.77 -33.48 25.56
CA GLY A 270 -2.28 -33.31 24.19
C GLY A 270 -1.23 -32.21 24.04
N TRP A 271 -1.03 -31.77 22.80
CA TRP A 271 0.06 -30.87 22.41
C TRP A 271 -0.09 -29.42 22.90
N PHE A 272 -1.32 -28.97 23.10
CA PHE A 272 -1.63 -27.55 23.34
C PHE A 272 -2.53 -27.37 24.57
N LYS A 273 -2.36 -26.23 25.25
CA LYS A 273 -3.29 -25.75 26.27
C LYS A 273 -4.53 -25.15 25.61
N ASN A 274 -5.64 -25.05 26.35
CA ASN A 274 -6.82 -24.30 25.91
C ASN A 274 -6.62 -22.78 26.10
N SER A 275 -5.52 -22.24 25.55
CA SER A 275 -5.21 -20.82 25.59
C SER A 275 -4.41 -20.41 24.34
N PRO A 276 -4.70 -19.24 23.75
CA PRO A 276 -3.92 -18.74 22.61
C PRO A 276 -2.49 -18.39 23.01
N VAL A 277 -1.57 -18.42 22.06
CA VAL A 277 -0.23 -17.82 22.27
C VAL A 277 -0.40 -16.32 22.50
N GLY A 278 0.33 -15.77 23.48
CA GLY A 278 0.30 -14.34 23.78
C GLY A 278 0.76 -13.48 22.61
N ARG A 279 0.09 -12.34 22.39
CA ARG A 279 0.43 -11.37 21.31
C ARG A 279 1.89 -10.93 21.35
N ASN A 280 2.41 -10.65 22.54
CA ASN A 280 3.79 -10.19 22.71
C ASN A 280 4.81 -11.28 22.39
N GLU A 281 4.43 -12.54 22.59
CA GLU A 281 5.29 -13.68 22.29
C GLU A 281 5.36 -13.93 20.79
N MET A 282 4.20 -14.04 20.12
CA MET A 282 4.14 -14.16 18.67
C MET A 282 4.80 -12.98 17.95
N GLY A 283 4.70 -11.76 18.51
CA GLY A 283 5.32 -10.56 17.96
C GLY A 283 6.86 -10.59 17.93
N LYS A 284 7.49 -11.53 18.65
CA LYS A 284 8.95 -11.70 18.70
C LYS A 284 9.47 -12.79 17.77
N TRP A 285 8.62 -13.71 17.30
CA TRP A 285 9.04 -14.93 16.60
C TRP A 285 10.05 -14.68 15.47
N THR A 286 9.77 -13.76 14.55
CA THR A 286 10.69 -13.47 13.43
C THR A 286 11.98 -12.78 13.88
N ARG A 287 11.94 -11.97 14.95
CA ARG A 287 13.16 -11.36 15.49
C ARG A 287 14.04 -12.41 16.16
N THR A 288 13.47 -13.23 17.03
CA THR A 288 14.20 -14.27 17.77
C THR A 288 14.80 -15.30 16.82
N ALA A 289 14.07 -15.71 15.78
CA ALA A 289 14.61 -16.62 14.77
C ALA A 289 15.76 -16.00 13.97
N ALA A 290 15.66 -14.71 13.65
CA ALA A 290 16.73 -13.99 12.96
C ALA A 290 18.00 -13.88 13.81
N GLU A 291 17.86 -13.64 15.12
CA GLU A 291 18.98 -13.65 16.08
C GLU A 291 19.63 -15.05 16.14
N GLU A 292 18.84 -16.12 16.16
CA GLU A 292 19.31 -17.51 16.22
C GLU A 292 20.12 -17.92 14.99
N ILE A 293 19.77 -17.42 13.80
CA ILE A 293 20.57 -17.65 12.57
C ILE A 293 21.73 -16.65 12.39
N GLY A 294 21.97 -15.77 13.36
CA GLY A 294 23.11 -14.85 13.38
C GLY A 294 22.90 -13.53 12.60
N ILE A 295 21.67 -13.11 12.32
CA ILE A 295 21.41 -11.80 11.71
C ILE A 295 21.64 -10.69 12.74
N ASP A 296 22.45 -9.69 12.37
CA ASP A 296 22.65 -8.48 13.17
C ASP A 296 21.39 -7.60 13.15
N ILE A 297 20.55 -7.77 14.18
CA ILE A 297 19.31 -7.00 14.39
C ILE A 297 19.52 -5.51 14.66
N LYS A 298 20.75 -5.08 15.01
CA LYS A 298 21.05 -3.64 15.17
C LYS A 298 21.20 -2.96 13.81
N LYS A 299 21.70 -3.69 12.81
CA LYS A 299 21.85 -3.21 11.43
C LYS A 299 20.61 -3.46 10.58
N LYS A 300 19.98 -4.63 10.70
CA LYS A 300 18.77 -5.00 9.94
C LYS A 300 17.54 -4.94 10.83
N LYS A 301 16.55 -4.11 10.46
CA LYS A 301 15.29 -3.97 11.18
C LYS A 301 14.34 -5.14 10.89
N ILE A 302 14.58 -6.27 11.53
CA ILE A 302 13.76 -7.48 11.39
C ILE A 302 12.57 -7.48 12.37
N SER A 303 11.40 -7.77 11.83
CA SER A 303 10.14 -8.02 12.56
C SER A 303 9.26 -9.01 11.79
N ASN A 304 8.11 -9.41 12.35
CA ASN A 304 7.12 -10.22 11.61
C ASN A 304 6.66 -9.57 10.29
N HIS A 305 6.70 -8.23 10.20
CA HIS A 305 6.38 -7.50 8.96
C HIS A 305 7.41 -7.76 7.83
N SER A 306 8.60 -8.26 8.16
CA SER A 306 9.64 -8.63 7.18
C SER A 306 9.16 -9.74 6.25
N LEU A 307 8.30 -10.65 6.71
CA LEU A 307 7.72 -11.71 5.86
C LEU A 307 6.90 -11.11 4.72
N ARG A 308 6.07 -10.11 5.04
CA ARG A 308 5.34 -9.35 4.03
C ARG A 308 6.26 -8.56 3.11
N SER A 309 7.29 -7.89 3.65
CA SER A 309 8.29 -7.19 2.83
C SER A 309 8.94 -8.14 1.83
N THR A 310 9.26 -9.36 2.29
CA THR A 310 9.88 -10.42 1.49
C THR A 310 8.94 -10.92 0.41
N ALA A 311 7.67 -11.17 0.73
CA ALA A 311 6.65 -11.56 -0.24
C ALA A 311 6.49 -10.51 -1.35
N VAL A 312 6.40 -9.22 -1.00
CA VAL A 312 6.33 -8.12 -1.98
C VAL A 312 7.54 -8.13 -2.89
N SER A 313 8.74 -8.24 -2.33
CA SER A 313 9.99 -8.24 -3.10
C SER A 313 10.09 -9.44 -4.04
N GLN A 314 9.72 -10.64 -3.60
CA GLN A 314 9.75 -11.85 -4.42
C GLN A 314 8.75 -11.78 -5.58
N LEU A 315 7.52 -11.34 -5.32
CA LEU A 315 6.51 -11.18 -6.36
C LEU A 315 6.92 -10.10 -7.37
N ALA A 316 7.52 -8.99 -6.91
CA ALA A 316 8.06 -7.97 -7.79
C ALA A 316 9.19 -8.52 -8.68
N LYS A 317 10.13 -9.28 -8.10
CA LYS A 317 11.20 -9.96 -8.85
C LYS A 317 10.68 -10.99 -9.84
N ALA A 318 9.52 -11.60 -9.57
CA ALA A 318 8.82 -12.49 -10.48
C ALA A 318 8.06 -11.75 -11.60
N GLY A 319 8.11 -10.41 -11.64
CA GLY A 319 7.47 -9.60 -12.69
C GLY A 319 6.00 -9.28 -12.44
N VAL A 320 5.49 -9.48 -11.22
CA VAL A 320 4.10 -9.13 -10.87
C VAL A 320 3.96 -7.60 -10.82
N GLY A 321 3.03 -7.07 -11.62
CA GLY A 321 2.79 -5.63 -11.70
C GLY A 321 2.29 -5.02 -10.38
N GLU A 322 2.53 -3.71 -10.19
CA GLU A 322 2.21 -3.01 -8.94
C GLU A 322 0.74 -3.14 -8.50
N GLU A 323 -0.21 -3.11 -9.43
CA GLU A 323 -1.64 -3.25 -9.11
C GLU A 323 -1.98 -4.64 -8.56
N GLN A 324 -1.42 -5.68 -9.16
CA GLN A 324 -1.61 -7.06 -8.70
C GLN A 324 -0.91 -7.27 -7.35
N LEU A 325 0.28 -6.70 -7.16
CA LEU A 325 0.97 -6.69 -5.87
C LEU A 325 0.11 -6.07 -4.77
N ILE A 326 -0.51 -4.93 -5.05
CA ILE A 326 -1.41 -4.25 -4.10
C ILE A 326 -2.58 -5.15 -3.71
N LYS A 327 -3.21 -5.83 -4.67
CA LYS A 327 -4.32 -6.76 -4.42
C LYS A 327 -3.88 -7.96 -3.58
N ILE A 328 -2.84 -8.68 -4.02
CA ILE A 328 -2.33 -9.90 -3.36
C ILE A 328 -1.89 -9.59 -1.93
N THR A 329 -1.11 -8.52 -1.76
CA THR A 329 -0.57 -8.18 -0.45
C THR A 329 -1.58 -7.40 0.37
N GLY A 330 -2.58 -6.77 -0.23
CA GLY A 330 -3.58 -5.94 0.44
C GLY A 330 -3.02 -4.58 0.90
N HIS A 331 -2.09 -3.99 0.15
CA HIS A 331 -1.66 -2.60 0.37
C HIS A 331 -2.77 -1.62 -0.06
N ALA A 332 -2.73 -0.38 0.42
CA ALA A 332 -3.75 0.61 0.07
C ALA A 332 -3.39 1.40 -1.19
N ASN A 333 -2.09 1.53 -1.51
CA ASN A 333 -1.58 2.30 -2.64
C ASN A 333 -0.16 1.87 -3.02
N THR A 334 0.29 2.29 -4.20
CA THR A 334 1.62 2.01 -4.77
C THR A 334 2.76 2.61 -3.93
N PHE A 335 2.56 3.80 -3.35
CA PHE A 335 3.56 4.44 -2.47
C PHE A 335 3.94 3.58 -1.26
N SER A 336 3.02 2.76 -0.75
CA SER A 336 3.29 1.87 0.38
C SER A 336 4.13 0.65 0.01
N ILE A 337 4.21 0.28 -1.27
CA ILE A 337 5.05 -0.84 -1.74
C ILE A 337 6.41 -0.40 -2.28
N LYS A 338 6.56 0.86 -2.73
CA LYS A 338 7.83 1.42 -3.23
C LYS A 338 9.07 1.13 -2.37
N PRO A 339 9.01 1.20 -1.02
CA PRO A 339 10.17 0.86 -0.20
C PRO A 339 10.67 -0.59 -0.35
N TYR A 340 9.82 -1.50 -0.82
CA TYR A 340 10.12 -2.92 -1.02
C TYR A 340 10.48 -3.26 -2.48
N LEU A 341 10.17 -2.34 -3.41
CA LEU A 341 10.47 -2.44 -4.84
C LEU A 341 11.89 -1.95 -5.17
N GLN A 342 12.74 -1.71 -4.17
CA GLN A 342 14.15 -1.43 -4.42
C GLN A 342 14.75 -2.69 -5.06
N LEU A 343 14.74 -2.74 -6.39
CA LEU A 343 15.39 -3.76 -7.18
C LEU A 343 16.87 -3.69 -6.81
N ASP A 344 17.46 -4.82 -6.43
CA ASP A 344 18.91 -4.87 -6.31
C ASP A 344 19.53 -4.60 -7.69
N GLY A 345 20.77 -4.10 -7.70
CA GLY A 345 21.49 -3.83 -8.95
C GLY A 345 21.49 -5.07 -9.85
N ASP A 346 21.63 -6.25 -9.26
CA ASP A 346 21.64 -7.54 -9.95
C ASP A 346 20.32 -7.86 -10.67
N HIS A 347 19.15 -7.53 -10.10
CA HIS A 347 17.87 -7.72 -10.78
C HIS A 347 17.69 -6.70 -11.90
N HIS A 348 18.17 -5.48 -11.73
CA HIS A 348 18.22 -4.52 -12.83
C HIS A 348 19.10 -5.03 -13.98
N TYR A 349 20.29 -5.58 -13.67
CA TYR A 349 21.15 -6.25 -14.65
C TYR A 349 20.47 -7.43 -15.34
N GLN A 350 19.79 -8.31 -14.58
CA GLN A 350 19.04 -9.44 -15.18
C GLN A 350 17.88 -8.98 -16.07
N MET A 351 17.21 -7.89 -15.72
CA MET A 351 16.15 -7.31 -16.53
C MET A 351 16.72 -6.70 -17.82
N ILE A 352 17.86 -6.02 -17.73
CA ILE A 352 18.63 -5.55 -18.89
C ILE A 352 19.09 -6.72 -19.77
N ASP A 353 19.62 -7.79 -19.19
CA ASP A 353 20.08 -8.95 -19.95
C ASP A 353 18.92 -9.69 -20.61
N LYS A 354 17.74 -9.75 -19.98
CA LYS A 354 16.53 -10.25 -20.62
C LYS A 354 16.04 -9.34 -21.75
N LEU A 355 16.17 -8.02 -21.61
CA LEU A 355 15.88 -7.07 -22.69
C LEU A 355 16.86 -7.25 -23.87
N ARG A 356 18.14 -7.49 -23.59
CA ARG A 356 19.18 -7.82 -24.58
C ARG A 356 18.96 -9.18 -25.25
N ALA A 357 18.53 -10.19 -24.49
CA ALA A 357 18.19 -11.51 -25.00
C ALA A 357 16.93 -11.50 -25.87
N ASN A 358 15.92 -10.70 -25.49
CA ASN A 358 14.73 -10.53 -26.31
C ASN A 358 15.00 -9.73 -27.59
N SER A 359 15.94 -8.77 -27.57
CA SER A 359 16.37 -8.06 -28.79
C SER A 359 17.13 -8.97 -29.73
N THR A 360 18.01 -9.86 -29.23
CA THR A 360 18.67 -10.89 -30.04
C THR A 360 17.71 -11.96 -30.58
N ALA A 361 16.70 -12.37 -29.81
CA ALA A 361 15.63 -13.26 -30.30
C ALA A 361 14.71 -12.58 -31.34
N MET A 362 14.51 -11.25 -31.25
CA MET A 362 13.85 -10.47 -32.30
C MET A 362 14.74 -10.31 -33.55
N GLU A 363 16.06 -10.21 -33.41
CA GLU A 363 17.00 -10.20 -34.54
C GLU A 363 17.08 -11.55 -35.26
N GLU A 364 17.03 -12.68 -34.54
CA GLU A 364 17.02 -14.03 -35.14
C GLU A 364 15.69 -14.38 -35.82
N SER A 365 14.57 -13.83 -35.35
CA SER A 365 13.27 -13.98 -36.01
C SER A 365 13.04 -13.00 -37.18
N ASN A 366 13.64 -11.81 -37.13
CA ASN A 366 13.59 -10.83 -38.23
C ASN A 366 14.50 -11.21 -39.42
N ASN A 367 15.56 -12.00 -39.22
CA ASN A 367 16.41 -12.50 -40.30
C ASN A 367 15.78 -13.61 -41.17
N LYS A 368 14.50 -13.98 -40.90
CA LYS A 368 13.70 -14.86 -41.76
C LYS A 368 12.35 -14.26 -42.14
N SER A 369 12.23 -12.94 -42.34
CA SER A 369 11.20 -12.42 -43.23
C SER A 369 11.49 -10.97 -43.62
N THR A 370 11.77 -10.76 -44.91
CA THR A 370 11.38 -9.59 -45.73
C THR A 370 11.68 -8.19 -45.20
N ASN A 371 12.49 -7.43 -45.96
CA ASN A 371 12.56 -5.96 -45.99
C ASN A 371 11.28 -5.29 -45.45
N CYS A 372 11.31 -4.84 -44.20
CA CYS A 372 10.23 -4.09 -43.59
C CYS A 372 10.85 -2.90 -42.86
N ALA A 373 10.20 -1.73 -42.98
CA ALA A 373 10.68 -0.50 -42.37
C ALA A 373 10.91 -0.66 -40.85
N PRO A 374 11.88 0.04 -40.26
CA PRO A 374 12.16 -0.02 -38.82
C PRO A 374 10.90 0.30 -37.99
N SER A 375 10.72 -0.40 -36.87
CA SER A 375 9.60 -0.16 -35.97
C SER A 375 9.65 1.25 -35.36
N ALA A 376 8.50 1.83 -35.02
CA ALA A 376 8.45 3.19 -34.45
C ALA A 376 9.30 3.34 -33.18
N LEU A 377 9.42 2.29 -32.36
CA LEU A 377 10.30 2.28 -31.17
C LEU A 377 11.78 2.39 -31.55
N GLN A 378 12.18 1.75 -32.64
CA GLN A 378 13.56 1.81 -33.12
C GLN A 378 13.88 3.20 -33.67
N CYS A 379 12.94 3.83 -34.38
CA CYS A 379 13.07 5.20 -34.85
C CYS A 379 13.14 6.23 -33.69
N ILE A 380 12.33 6.05 -32.64
CA ILE A 380 12.42 6.88 -31.42
C ILE A 380 13.80 6.70 -30.76
N TYR A 381 14.28 5.46 -30.63
CA TYR A 381 15.57 5.20 -30.01
C TYR A 381 16.71 5.83 -30.80
N SER A 382 16.71 5.70 -32.12
CA SER A 382 17.67 6.37 -33.00
C SER A 382 17.62 7.89 -32.83
N GLU A 383 16.43 8.51 -32.84
CA GLU A 383 16.30 9.95 -32.63
C GLU A 383 16.82 10.40 -31.26
N LEU A 384 16.55 9.62 -30.19
CA LEU A 384 17.05 9.92 -28.85
C LEU A 384 18.58 9.86 -28.80
N VAL A 385 19.21 8.87 -29.43
CA VAL A 385 20.67 8.75 -29.50
C VAL A 385 21.27 9.89 -30.32
N ASP A 386 20.65 10.24 -31.45
CA ASP A 386 21.13 11.31 -32.34
C ASP A 386 21.03 12.70 -31.70
N VAL A 387 19.93 12.98 -30.97
CA VAL A 387 19.68 14.28 -30.36
C VAL A 387 20.36 14.43 -29.00
N LEU A 388 20.40 13.37 -28.17
CA LEU A 388 20.89 13.45 -26.79
C LEU A 388 22.32 12.91 -26.62
N GLY A 389 22.84 12.14 -27.57
CA GLY A 389 24.16 11.52 -27.46
C GLY A 389 24.23 10.51 -26.30
N ASP A 390 25.03 10.80 -25.28
CA ASP A 390 25.13 9.95 -24.08
C ASP A 390 23.89 10.11 -23.19
N LEU A 391 23.05 9.08 -23.19
CA LEU A 391 21.80 9.01 -22.42
C LEU A 391 22.01 9.06 -20.88
N ASN A 392 23.26 9.01 -20.39
CA ASN A 392 23.58 9.21 -18.97
C ASN A 392 23.72 10.69 -18.57
N ILE A 393 23.73 11.61 -19.52
CA ILE A 393 23.80 13.05 -19.27
C ILE A 393 22.38 13.61 -19.11
N LYS A 394 22.20 14.50 -18.14
CA LYS A 394 20.91 15.14 -17.87
C LYS A 394 20.51 16.05 -19.03
N SER A 395 19.41 15.73 -19.72
CA SER A 395 18.88 16.53 -20.82
C SER A 395 18.39 17.91 -20.37
N THR A 396 18.38 18.85 -21.32
CA THR A 396 17.85 20.20 -21.18
C THR A 396 16.48 20.33 -21.84
N TYR A 397 15.77 21.43 -21.55
CA TYR A 397 14.48 21.71 -22.18
C TYR A 397 14.61 21.95 -23.70
N ASN A 398 15.77 22.46 -24.15
CA ASN A 398 16.00 22.73 -25.57
C ASN A 398 16.08 21.44 -26.39
N ASP A 399 16.59 20.37 -25.80
CA ASP A 399 16.72 19.07 -26.46
C ASP A 399 15.36 18.45 -26.80
N LEU A 400 14.34 18.72 -25.96
CA LEU A 400 12.97 18.28 -26.21
C LEU A 400 12.39 18.85 -27.50
N GLN A 401 12.80 20.08 -27.88
CA GLN A 401 12.32 20.71 -29.10
C GLN A 401 12.85 20.02 -30.37
N ASN A 402 13.92 19.23 -30.25
CA ASN A 402 14.55 18.55 -31.38
C ASN A 402 14.06 17.10 -31.56
N LEU A 403 13.26 16.56 -30.62
CA LEU A 403 12.70 15.20 -30.68
C LEU A 403 11.40 15.14 -31.51
N LYS A 404 11.49 15.51 -32.79
CA LYS A 404 10.33 15.72 -33.67
C LYS A 404 9.55 14.44 -33.96
N TYR A 405 10.23 13.32 -34.19
CA TYR A 405 9.59 12.03 -34.43
C TYR A 405 8.93 11.48 -33.16
N THR A 406 9.58 11.65 -32.01
CA THR A 406 9.03 11.30 -30.70
C THR A 406 7.78 12.11 -30.40
N GLU A 407 7.79 13.41 -30.69
CA GLU A 407 6.60 14.27 -30.57
C GLU A 407 5.44 13.76 -31.43
N ARG A 408 5.70 13.39 -32.69
CA ARG A 408 4.70 12.78 -33.59
C ARG A 408 4.16 11.46 -33.05
N CYS A 409 5.02 10.60 -32.48
CA CYS A 409 4.61 9.36 -31.85
C CYS A 409 3.71 9.57 -30.62
N ILE A 410 3.97 10.61 -29.82
CA ILE A 410 3.13 10.98 -28.67
C ILE A 410 1.76 11.44 -29.17
N LYS A 411 1.71 12.31 -30.19
CA LYS A 411 0.47 12.78 -30.81
C LYS A 411 -0.36 11.64 -31.38
N GLU A 412 0.25 10.69 -32.08
CA GLU A 412 -0.43 9.50 -32.60
C GLU A 412 -0.91 8.55 -31.49
N SER A 413 -0.17 8.44 -30.38
CA SER A 413 -0.62 7.67 -29.22
C SER A 413 -1.86 8.30 -28.58
N LEU A 414 -1.91 9.63 -28.48
CA LEU A 414 -3.07 10.37 -27.96
C LEU A 414 -4.26 10.34 -28.92
N LEU A 415 -4.02 10.19 -30.23
CA LEU A 415 -5.07 9.96 -31.21
C LEU A 415 -5.80 8.64 -30.92
N LEU A 416 -5.05 7.55 -30.75
CA LEU A 416 -5.60 6.21 -30.49
C LEU A 416 -6.18 6.07 -29.07
N TYR A 417 -5.48 6.66 -28.10
CA TYR A 417 -5.72 6.56 -26.66
C TYR A 417 -5.77 7.96 -26.02
N PRO A 418 -6.81 8.76 -26.28
CA PRO A 418 -6.92 10.11 -25.74
C PRO A 418 -7.09 10.08 -24.21
N ASN A 419 -6.44 11.01 -23.51
CA ASN A 419 -6.54 11.15 -22.06
C ASN A 419 -7.96 11.58 -21.61
N VAL A 420 -8.66 12.34 -22.45
CA VAL A 420 -10.04 12.78 -22.23
C VAL A 420 -10.93 12.31 -23.39
N PHE A 421 -11.98 11.55 -23.06
CA PHE A 421 -12.86 10.94 -24.08
C PHE A 421 -14.02 11.86 -24.50
N VAL A 422 -14.54 12.67 -23.58
CA VAL A 422 -15.66 13.59 -23.80
C VAL A 422 -15.32 14.93 -23.16
N ILE A 423 -15.56 16.02 -23.88
CA ILE A 423 -15.58 17.36 -23.29
C ILE A 423 -16.96 17.97 -23.49
N SER A 424 -17.48 18.65 -22.47
CA SER A 424 -18.77 19.33 -22.56
C SER A 424 -18.68 20.79 -22.16
N ARG A 425 -19.61 21.59 -22.69
CA ARG A 425 -19.78 23.03 -22.45
C ARG A 425 -21.26 23.33 -22.29
N HIS A 426 -21.57 24.28 -21.41
CA HIS A 426 -22.89 24.88 -21.31
C HIS A 426 -22.83 26.25 -21.98
N LEU A 427 -23.69 26.51 -22.96
CA LEU A 427 -23.63 27.73 -23.74
C LEU A 427 -24.19 28.93 -22.96
N GLY A 428 -23.33 29.92 -22.73
CA GLY A 428 -23.68 31.17 -22.05
C GLY A 428 -24.48 32.12 -22.93
N ASP A 429 -24.35 32.04 -24.26
CA ASP A 429 -25.07 32.82 -25.27
C ASP A 429 -25.30 31.97 -26.52
N ASP A 430 -26.09 32.47 -27.48
CA ASP A 430 -26.31 31.78 -28.76
C ASP A 430 -24.99 31.68 -29.56
N VAL A 431 -24.65 30.48 -30.04
CA VAL A 431 -23.39 30.23 -30.77
C VAL A 431 -23.69 29.70 -32.17
N ARG A 432 -23.17 30.38 -33.20
CA ARG A 432 -23.27 29.93 -34.59
C ARG A 432 -22.10 28.99 -34.92
N ILE A 433 -22.38 27.72 -35.26
CA ILE A 433 -21.35 26.69 -35.53
C ILE A 433 -21.02 26.59 -37.02
N THR A 434 -22.01 26.78 -37.89
CA THR A 434 -21.83 26.80 -39.35
C THR A 434 -22.51 28.04 -39.92
N SER A 435 -22.37 28.29 -41.22
CA SER A 435 -23.10 29.38 -41.88
C SER A 435 -24.63 29.25 -41.76
N ARG A 436 -25.15 28.06 -41.43
CA ARG A 436 -26.58 27.75 -41.38
C ARG A 436 -27.12 27.40 -39.98
N ASP A 437 -26.27 26.96 -39.05
CA ASP A 437 -26.73 26.40 -37.76
C ASP A 437 -26.39 27.29 -36.56
N LEU A 438 -27.43 27.66 -35.80
CA LEU A 438 -27.35 28.42 -34.54
C LEU A 438 -27.70 27.50 -33.37
N LEU A 439 -26.80 27.37 -32.40
CA LEU A 439 -27.08 26.72 -31.13
C LEU A 439 -27.60 27.74 -30.12
N PRO A 440 -28.80 27.55 -29.54
CA PRO A 440 -29.35 28.46 -28.55
C PRO A 440 -28.56 28.48 -27.24
N LYS A 441 -28.59 29.63 -26.56
CA LYS A 441 -28.18 29.83 -25.18
C LYS A 441 -28.83 28.79 -24.27
N GLY A 442 -28.08 28.29 -23.29
CA GLY A 442 -28.52 27.27 -22.36
C GLY A 442 -28.40 25.83 -22.88
N THR A 443 -27.97 25.64 -24.13
CA THR A 443 -27.70 24.30 -24.68
C THR A 443 -26.46 23.68 -24.04
N HIS A 444 -26.54 22.40 -23.67
CA HIS A 444 -25.38 21.60 -23.33
C HIS A 444 -24.81 20.94 -24.58
N VAL A 445 -23.57 21.26 -24.91
CA VAL A 445 -22.85 20.71 -26.05
C VAL A 445 -21.79 19.77 -25.53
N ALA A 446 -21.77 18.52 -26.02
CA ALA A 446 -20.74 17.55 -25.72
C ALA A 446 -20.05 17.12 -27.01
N MET A 447 -18.72 17.17 -27.01
CA MET A 447 -17.87 16.68 -28.09
C MET A 447 -17.26 15.35 -27.66
N TYR A 448 -17.53 14.31 -28.45
CA TYR A 448 -16.95 13.00 -28.22
C TYR A 448 -15.62 12.88 -28.96
N ILE A 449 -14.54 13.31 -28.29
CA ILE A 449 -13.17 13.40 -28.82
C ILE A 449 -12.74 12.05 -29.41
N TYR A 450 -13.05 10.95 -28.72
CA TYR A 450 -12.69 9.60 -29.17
C TYR A 450 -13.31 9.21 -30.53
N ALA A 451 -14.53 9.67 -30.83
CA ALA A 451 -15.16 9.43 -32.13
C ALA A 451 -14.61 10.35 -33.22
N VAL A 452 -14.28 11.61 -32.89
CA VAL A 452 -13.61 12.53 -33.82
C VAL A 452 -12.26 11.98 -34.25
N HIS A 453 -11.48 11.45 -33.31
CA HIS A 453 -10.17 10.82 -33.58
C HIS A 453 -10.27 9.56 -34.45
N ARG A 454 -11.46 8.92 -34.50
CA ARG A 454 -11.76 7.74 -35.33
C ARG A 454 -12.49 8.06 -36.61
N ASN A 455 -12.68 9.34 -36.92
CA ASN A 455 -13.33 9.73 -38.15
C ASN A 455 -12.35 9.59 -39.34
N PRO A 456 -12.59 8.66 -40.28
CA PRO A 456 -11.71 8.45 -41.44
C PRO A 456 -11.64 9.68 -42.37
N ASP A 457 -12.63 10.56 -42.34
CA ASP A 457 -12.63 11.81 -43.11
C ASP A 457 -11.61 12.83 -42.58
N ILE A 458 -11.17 12.68 -41.32
CA ILE A 458 -10.22 13.56 -40.64
C ILE A 458 -8.85 12.86 -40.49
N TYR A 459 -8.86 11.57 -40.16
CA TYR A 459 -7.67 10.74 -40.01
C TYR A 459 -7.81 9.47 -40.84
N PRO A 460 -7.19 9.41 -42.05
CA PRO A 460 -7.15 8.19 -42.85
C PRO A 460 -6.54 7.04 -42.03
N ASP A 461 -7.12 5.84 -42.15
CA ASP A 461 -6.75 4.65 -41.39
C ASP A 461 -6.61 4.88 -39.87
N PRO A 462 -7.66 5.34 -39.18
CA PRO A 462 -7.57 5.85 -37.80
C PRO A 462 -7.25 4.78 -36.76
N ALA A 463 -7.32 3.49 -37.12
CA ALA A 463 -6.95 2.37 -36.26
C ALA A 463 -5.47 1.96 -36.39
N LYS A 464 -4.77 2.46 -37.41
CA LYS A 464 -3.36 2.14 -37.68
C LYS A 464 -2.48 3.20 -37.05
N PHE A 465 -1.51 2.79 -36.23
CA PHE A 465 -0.50 3.69 -35.70
C PHE A 465 0.44 4.16 -36.82
N ASP A 466 0.41 5.46 -37.11
CA ASP A 466 1.27 6.10 -38.11
C ASP A 466 1.65 7.53 -37.66
N PRO A 467 2.86 7.72 -37.09
CA PRO A 467 3.33 9.02 -36.65
C PRO A 467 3.40 10.08 -37.76
N ASP A 468 3.53 9.67 -39.02
CA ASP A 468 3.68 10.61 -40.13
C ASP A 468 2.36 11.31 -40.47
N LYS A 469 1.23 10.90 -39.88
CA LYS A 469 -0.02 11.69 -39.86
C LYS A 469 0.19 13.08 -39.27
N PHE A 470 1.20 13.28 -38.41
CA PHE A 470 1.53 14.54 -37.76
C PHE A 470 2.73 15.27 -38.39
N LEU A 471 3.15 14.87 -39.60
CA LEU A 471 4.09 15.67 -40.37
C LEU A 471 3.53 17.08 -40.63
N PRO A 472 4.37 18.13 -40.62
CA PRO A 472 3.91 19.51 -40.83
C PRO A 472 3.02 19.65 -42.07
N GLU A 473 3.37 18.99 -43.17
CA GLU A 473 2.65 19.02 -44.44
C GLU A 473 1.24 18.39 -44.33
N ASN A 474 1.12 17.34 -43.51
CA ASN A 474 -0.14 16.62 -43.28
C ASN A 474 -1.07 17.31 -42.27
N CYS A 475 -0.55 18.29 -41.52
CA CYS A 475 -1.27 19.08 -40.54
C CYS A 475 -1.77 20.42 -41.12
N GLN A 476 -1.15 20.99 -42.15
CA GLN A 476 -1.46 22.35 -42.66
C GLN A 476 -2.95 22.63 -42.92
N ASN A 477 -3.72 21.63 -43.38
CA ASN A 477 -5.14 21.78 -43.72
C ASN A 477 -6.11 21.38 -42.59
N ARG A 478 -5.62 20.99 -41.41
CA ARG A 478 -6.47 20.58 -40.28
C ARG A 478 -6.77 21.77 -39.38
N HIS A 479 -7.97 21.80 -38.79
CA HIS A 479 -8.31 22.83 -37.81
C HIS A 479 -7.36 22.76 -36.61
N HIS A 480 -6.84 23.89 -36.12
CA HIS A 480 -5.87 23.98 -35.02
C HIS A 480 -6.26 23.17 -33.76
N LEU A 481 -7.55 23.16 -33.37
CA LEU A 481 -8.07 22.36 -32.24
C LEU A 481 -8.04 20.83 -32.45
N VAL A 482 -7.77 20.36 -33.67
CA VAL A 482 -7.60 18.94 -34.02
C VAL A 482 -6.10 18.55 -33.96
N GLN A 483 -5.20 19.53 -33.83
CA GLN A 483 -3.75 19.33 -33.84
C GLN A 483 -3.12 19.41 -32.46
N ASP A 484 -3.63 20.29 -31.60
CA ASP A 484 -3.02 20.60 -30.30
C ASP A 484 -3.82 20.02 -29.14
N HIS A 485 -3.31 18.93 -28.57
CA HIS A 485 -3.61 18.54 -27.20
C HIS A 485 -2.72 19.35 -26.25
N GLU A 486 -2.92 20.68 -26.20
CA GLU A 486 -2.27 21.46 -25.15
C GLU A 486 -2.81 21.02 -23.80
N ILE A 487 -1.91 20.39 -23.04
CA ILE A 487 -2.06 20.08 -21.62
C ILE A 487 -2.02 21.43 -20.90
N ALA A 488 -3.19 21.96 -20.54
CA ALA A 488 -3.33 23.03 -19.55
C ALA A 488 -3.39 22.45 -18.14
#